data_AF-A0AA36MXB1-F1
#
_entry.id   AF-A0AA36MXB1-F1
#
_cell.length_a   1.000
_cell.length_b   1.000
_cell.length_c   1.000
_cell.angle_alpha   90.00
_cell.angle_beta   90.00
_cell.angle_gamma   90.00
#
_symmetry.space_group_name_H-M   'P 1'
#
loop_
_entity.id
_entity.type
_entity.pdbx_description
1 polymer ?
#
loop_
_entity_poly.entity_id
_entity_poly.type
_entity_poly.pdbx_seq_one_letter_code
_entity_poly.pdbx_strand_id
1 'polypeptide(L)'
;MVDSHAVSLIEAMEEWLSGDDFERAWRECYDMSCRGSTGRSDRNISESVLLQTAAKLHNHLPHGPLERMIPAPDTEFVRGALDAIGLEEPRRAGLEDLEHFEAALVVVYTHLAHCATMLEKEMPGMANAILSGKIDPRGA
;
A
#
# COMPACT_ATOMS: atom_id res chain seq x y z
N MET A 1 27.36 12.03 -20.16
CA MET A 1 27.32 11.34 -18.84
C MET A 1 26.39 12.11 -17.93
N VAL A 2 25.10 11.86 -18.08
CA VAL A 2 23.93 12.14 -17.23
C VAL A 2 22.87 11.24 -17.91
N ASP A 3 22.20 10.27 -17.30
CA ASP A 3 21.57 10.23 -15.99
C ASP A 3 21.81 8.88 -15.29
N SER A 4 22.10 8.94 -13.99
CA SER A 4 21.88 7.82 -13.08
C SER A 4 20.40 7.49 -13.16
N HIS A 5 20.03 6.26 -13.55
CA HIS A 5 18.66 5.79 -13.48
C HIS A 5 18.18 5.93 -12.03
N ALA A 6 17.53 7.05 -11.71
CA ALA A 6 16.70 7.12 -10.53
C ALA A 6 15.58 6.12 -10.79
N VAL A 7 15.61 4.99 -10.09
CA VAL A 7 14.52 4.00 -10.12
C VAL A 7 13.25 4.77 -9.80
N SER A 8 12.26 4.69 -10.70
CA SER A 8 10.99 5.39 -10.49
C SER A 8 10.30 4.83 -9.25
N LEU A 9 9.48 5.64 -8.55
CA LEU A 9 8.75 5.14 -7.37
C LEU A 9 7.86 3.94 -7.70
N ILE A 10 7.35 3.85 -8.92
CA ILE A 10 6.58 2.69 -9.41
C ILE A 10 7.48 1.46 -9.49
N GLU A 11 8.63 1.53 -10.17
CA GLU A 11 9.57 0.41 -10.27
C GLU A 11 10.07 -0.04 -8.89
N ALA A 12 10.38 0.91 -7.99
CA ALA A 12 10.79 0.60 -6.63
C ALA A 12 9.66 -0.09 -5.83
N MET A 13 8.42 0.33 -6.03
CA MET A 13 7.26 -0.31 -5.40
C MET A 13 7.03 -1.72 -5.96
N GLU A 14 7.11 -1.90 -7.28
CA GLU A 14 6.96 -3.21 -7.93
C GLU A 14 8.06 -4.19 -7.50
N GLU A 15 9.30 -3.73 -7.37
CA GLU A 15 10.41 -4.52 -6.84
C GLU A 15 10.11 -4.99 -5.41
N TRP A 16 9.62 -4.10 -4.55
CA TRP A 16 9.28 -4.48 -3.18
C TRP A 16 8.07 -5.42 -3.11
N LEU A 17 6.99 -5.13 -3.84
CA LEU A 17 5.76 -5.92 -3.88
C LEU A 17 5.97 -7.32 -4.46
N SER A 18 7.01 -7.53 -5.28
CA SER A 18 7.37 -8.85 -5.81
C SER A 18 8.36 -9.63 -4.94
N GLY A 19 8.83 -9.04 -3.83
CA GLY A 19 9.87 -9.61 -2.98
C GLY A 19 9.36 -10.32 -1.73
N ASP A 20 10.23 -11.17 -1.15
CA ASP A 20 9.99 -11.91 0.09
C ASP A 20 9.72 -11.00 1.31
N ASP A 21 10.23 -9.76 1.27
CA ASP A 21 10.02 -8.78 2.33
C ASP A 21 8.57 -8.33 2.41
N PHE A 22 7.93 -8.07 1.27
CA PHE A 22 6.50 -7.79 1.21
C PHE A 22 5.69 -8.99 1.67
N GLU A 23 5.99 -10.18 1.13
CA GLU A 23 5.30 -11.43 1.46
C GLU A 23 5.27 -11.69 2.97
N ARG A 24 6.42 -11.51 3.62
CA ARG A 24 6.55 -11.63 5.08
C ARG A 24 5.78 -10.52 5.81
N ALA A 25 5.92 -9.28 5.38
CA ALA A 25 5.33 -8.12 6.05
C ALA A 25 3.80 -8.16 6.02
N TRP A 26 3.18 -8.48 4.88
CA TRP A 26 1.73 -8.49 4.78
C TRP A 26 1.13 -9.63 5.59
N ARG A 27 1.77 -10.82 5.62
CA ARG A 27 1.33 -11.95 6.45
C ARG A 27 1.38 -11.63 7.93
N GLU A 28 2.46 -10.98 8.39
CA GLU A 28 2.59 -10.53 9.77
C GLU A 28 1.49 -9.51 10.12
N CYS A 29 1.27 -8.52 9.25
CA CYS A 29 0.22 -7.51 9.42
C CYS A 29 -1.18 -8.12 9.42
N TYR A 30 -1.45 -9.10 8.54
CA TYR A 30 -2.69 -9.86 8.50
C TYR A 30 -2.93 -10.62 9.79
N ASP A 31 -1.94 -11.39 10.27
CA ASP A 31 -2.04 -12.11 11.53
C ASP A 31 -2.33 -11.17 12.70
N MET A 32 -1.69 -9.99 12.73
CA MET A 32 -1.97 -8.97 13.74
C MET A 32 -3.39 -8.40 13.64
N SER A 33 -3.90 -8.15 12.43
CA SER A 33 -5.26 -7.64 12.20
C SER A 33 -6.34 -8.68 12.52
N CYS A 34 -6.03 -9.97 12.41
CA CYS A 34 -6.94 -11.06 12.74
C CYS A 34 -7.07 -11.36 14.25
N ARG A 35 -6.12 -10.93 15.10
CA ARG A 35 -6.12 -11.23 16.55
C ARG A 35 -7.33 -10.66 17.32
N GLY A 36 -8.02 -9.67 16.76
CA GLY A 36 -9.26 -9.10 17.34
C GLY A 36 -10.56 -9.71 16.77
N SER A 37 -10.46 -10.56 15.76
CA SER A 37 -11.60 -11.11 15.03
C SER A 37 -12.01 -12.46 15.62
N THR A 38 -13.27 -12.61 16.05
CA THR A 38 -13.81 -13.89 16.50
C THR A 38 -13.92 -14.86 15.32
N GLY A 39 -12.96 -15.78 15.20
CA GLY A 39 -12.91 -16.81 14.16
C GLY A 39 -11.99 -16.42 13.01
N ARG A 40 -10.74 -16.89 13.06
CA ARG A 40 -9.82 -16.81 11.91
C ARG A 40 -10.36 -17.70 10.80
N SER A 41 -10.81 -17.06 9.72
CA SER A 41 -11.14 -17.72 8.47
C SER A 41 -10.24 -17.12 7.41
N ASP A 42 -9.42 -17.95 6.77
CA ASP A 42 -8.64 -17.56 5.59
C ASP A 42 -9.53 -17.59 4.32
N ARG A 43 -10.85 -17.49 4.52
CA ARG A 43 -11.90 -17.38 3.51
C ARG A 43 -12.90 -16.30 3.90
N ASN A 44 -13.44 -15.57 2.92
CA ASN A 44 -14.38 -14.45 3.13
C ASN A 44 -13.82 -13.42 4.13
N ILE A 45 -12.58 -13.01 3.92
CA ILE A 45 -11.84 -12.11 4.80
C ILE A 45 -12.50 -10.74 4.77
N SER A 46 -12.85 -10.22 5.95
CA SER A 46 -13.57 -8.94 6.08
C SER A 46 -12.78 -7.75 5.51
N GLU A 47 -13.50 -6.77 4.93
CA GLU A 47 -12.92 -5.48 4.52
C GLU A 47 -12.14 -4.80 5.68
N SER A 48 -12.63 -4.90 6.92
CA SER A 48 -11.94 -4.33 8.08
C SER A 48 -10.55 -4.92 8.31
N VAL A 49 -10.35 -6.21 8.02
CA VAL A 49 -9.01 -6.83 8.11
C VAL A 49 -8.12 -6.29 7.01
N LEU A 50 -8.63 -6.13 5.78
CA LEU A 50 -7.86 -5.52 4.69
C LEU A 50 -7.43 -4.10 5.03
N LEU A 51 -8.35 -3.25 5.50
CA LEU A 51 -8.07 -1.86 5.87
C LEU A 51 -7.00 -1.77 6.97
N GLN A 52 -7.13 -2.57 8.03
CA GLN A 52 -6.15 -2.58 9.11
C GLN A 52 -4.79 -3.10 8.65
N THR A 53 -4.78 -4.13 7.80
CA THR A 53 -3.53 -4.68 7.27
C THR A 53 -2.84 -3.69 6.34
N ALA A 54 -3.57 -3.06 5.41
CA ALA A 54 -3.02 -2.02 4.54
C ALA A 54 -2.44 -0.85 5.35
N ALA A 55 -3.13 -0.39 6.39
CA ALA A 55 -2.60 0.67 7.25
C ALA A 55 -1.33 0.24 8.02
N LYS A 56 -1.27 -1.00 8.53
CA LYS A 56 -0.08 -1.50 9.26
C LYS A 56 1.10 -1.76 8.35
N LEU A 57 0.84 -2.31 7.16
CA LEU A 57 1.84 -2.67 6.15
C LEU A 57 2.66 -1.46 5.70
N HIS A 58 2.10 -0.25 5.80
CA HIS A 58 2.81 1.00 5.51
C HIS A 58 4.10 1.15 6.33
N ASN A 59 4.11 0.66 7.58
CA ASN A 59 5.28 0.72 8.45
C ASN A 59 6.39 -0.26 8.04
N HIS A 60 6.15 -1.11 7.05
CA HIS A 60 7.13 -2.06 6.50
C HIS A 60 7.69 -1.61 5.15
N LEU A 61 7.31 -0.42 4.64
CA LEU A 61 7.89 0.11 3.42
C LEU A 61 9.41 0.27 3.56
N PRO A 62 10.20 -0.01 2.50
CA PRO A 62 11.64 0.18 2.53
C PRO A 62 12.01 1.62 2.88
N HIS A 63 13.00 1.77 3.76
CA HIS A 63 13.55 3.08 4.10
C HIS A 63 14.01 3.83 2.86
N GLY A 64 13.61 5.09 2.75
CA GLY A 64 13.99 5.95 1.63
C GLY A 64 12.78 6.59 0.94
N PRO A 65 12.79 6.70 -0.41
CA PRO A 65 11.74 7.41 -1.14
C PRO A 65 10.34 6.83 -0.92
N LEU A 66 10.19 5.51 -0.88
CA LEU A 66 8.89 4.86 -0.64
C LEU A 66 8.31 5.23 0.72
N GLU A 67 9.06 5.02 1.81
CA GLU A 67 8.64 5.39 3.17
C GLU A 67 8.26 6.89 3.30
N ARG A 68 8.95 7.79 2.58
CA ARG A 68 8.72 9.23 2.67
C ARG A 68 7.57 9.72 1.81
N MET A 69 7.42 9.19 0.60
CA MET A 69 6.48 9.68 -0.40
C MET A 69 5.12 8.99 -0.32
N ILE A 70 5.09 7.73 0.11
CA ILE A 70 3.88 6.94 0.17
C ILE A 70 3.21 7.18 1.52
N PRO A 71 2.01 7.78 1.58
CA PRO A 71 1.26 7.90 2.82
C PRO A 71 0.62 6.56 3.20
N ALA A 72 0.23 6.42 4.48
CA ALA A 72 -0.60 5.30 4.89
C ALA A 72 -1.96 5.38 4.14
N PRO A 73 -2.44 4.28 3.53
CA PRO A 73 -3.70 4.30 2.81
C PRO A 73 -4.87 4.50 3.77
N ASP A 74 -5.73 5.47 3.48
CA ASP A 74 -6.99 5.64 4.19
C ASP A 74 -8.09 4.72 3.62
N THR A 75 -9.24 4.71 4.30
CA THR A 75 -10.37 3.87 3.92
C THR A 75 -10.93 4.20 2.55
N GLU A 76 -11.04 5.48 2.20
CA GLU A 76 -11.63 5.91 0.92
C GLU A 76 -10.70 5.53 -0.24
N PHE A 77 -9.39 5.69 -0.05
CA PHE A 77 -8.39 5.30 -1.02
C PHE A 77 -8.39 3.80 -1.28
N VAL A 78 -8.37 2.96 -0.22
CA VAL A 78 -8.40 1.50 -0.39
C VAL A 78 -9.64 1.09 -1.20
N ARG A 79 -10.80 1.63 -0.85
CA ARG A 79 -12.05 1.32 -1.56
C ARG A 79 -12.00 1.71 -3.03
N GLY A 80 -11.56 2.93 -3.33
CA GLY A 80 -11.41 3.39 -4.72
C GLY A 80 -10.42 2.54 -5.53
N ALA A 81 -9.33 2.08 -4.89
CA ALA A 81 -8.36 1.20 -5.53
C ALA A 81 -8.94 -0.18 -5.86
N LEU A 82 -9.81 -0.74 -5.00
CA LEU A 82 -10.46 -2.03 -5.24
C LEU A 82 -11.56 -1.94 -6.30
N ASP A 83 -12.29 -0.82 -6.35
CA ASP A 83 -13.30 -0.58 -7.39
C ASP A 83 -12.67 -0.62 -8.79
N ALA A 84 -11.41 -0.19 -8.93
CA ALA A 84 -10.69 -0.18 -10.19
C ALA A 84 -10.40 -1.59 -10.76
N ILE A 85 -10.37 -2.62 -9.90
CA ILE A 85 -10.10 -4.02 -10.30
C ILE A 85 -11.36 -4.88 -10.35
N GLY A 86 -12.54 -4.28 -10.17
CA GLY A 86 -13.82 -4.95 -10.36
C GLY A 86 -14.10 -6.05 -9.33
N LEU A 87 -13.48 -6.01 -8.15
CA LEU A 87 -13.85 -6.89 -7.05
C LEU A 87 -15.28 -6.53 -6.61
N GLU A 88 -16.23 -7.46 -6.78
CA GLU A 88 -17.61 -7.28 -6.33
C GLU A 88 -17.63 -6.98 -4.82
N GLU A 89 -18.17 -5.81 -4.47
CA GLU A 89 -18.30 -5.22 -3.13
C GLU A 89 -17.70 -6.09 -1.98
N PRO A 90 -16.38 -5.96 -1.68
CA PRO A 90 -15.72 -6.67 -0.59
C PRO A 90 -16.40 -6.48 0.78
N ARG A 91 -17.21 -5.42 0.90
CA ARG A 91 -18.07 -5.15 2.06
C ARG A 91 -19.15 -6.19 2.31
N ARG A 92 -19.67 -6.83 1.26
CA ARG A 92 -20.81 -7.76 1.36
C ARG A 92 -20.36 -9.21 1.38
N ALA A 93 -19.36 -9.56 0.57
CA ALA A 93 -18.88 -10.94 0.45
C ALA A 93 -17.58 -11.21 1.24
N GLY A 94 -16.80 -10.17 1.55
CA GLY A 94 -15.40 -10.34 1.96
C GLY A 94 -14.51 -10.73 0.78
N LEU A 95 -13.21 -10.83 1.02
CA LEU A 95 -12.24 -11.35 0.06
C LEU A 95 -12.23 -12.88 0.12
N GLU A 96 -12.29 -13.54 -1.04
CA GLU A 96 -12.52 -14.99 -1.13
C GLU A 96 -11.48 -15.79 -0.35
N ASP A 97 -10.20 -15.42 -0.45
CA ASP A 97 -9.08 -16.09 0.17
C ASP A 97 -7.86 -15.16 0.32
N LEU A 98 -6.74 -15.74 0.74
CA LEU A 98 -5.47 -15.02 0.92
C LEU A 98 -4.85 -14.52 -0.38
N GLU A 99 -5.11 -15.18 -1.52
CA GLU A 99 -4.57 -14.75 -2.82
C GLU A 99 -5.26 -13.44 -3.26
N HIS A 100 -6.59 -13.40 -3.15
CA HIS A 100 -7.36 -12.18 -3.40
C HIS A 100 -7.00 -11.06 -2.41
N PHE A 101 -6.65 -11.43 -1.18
CA PHE A 101 -6.22 -10.49 -0.16
C PHE A 101 -4.86 -9.86 -0.48
N GLU A 102 -3.87 -10.66 -0.87
CA GLU A 102 -2.58 -10.18 -1.32
C GLU A 102 -2.71 -9.30 -2.57
N ALA A 103 -3.47 -9.75 -3.57
CA ALA A 103 -3.73 -8.98 -4.79
C ALA A 103 -4.36 -7.61 -4.49
N ALA A 104 -5.30 -7.56 -3.56
CA ALA A 104 -5.90 -6.31 -3.10
C ALA A 104 -4.85 -5.36 -2.49
N LEU A 105 -3.92 -5.86 -1.66
CA LEU A 105 -2.84 -5.05 -1.11
C LEU A 105 -1.88 -4.55 -2.21
N VAL A 106 -1.47 -5.42 -3.12
CA VAL A 106 -0.63 -5.06 -4.28
C VAL A 106 -1.26 -3.90 -5.04
N VAL A 107 -2.55 -4.00 -5.36
CA VAL A 107 -3.27 -2.95 -6.10
C VAL A 107 -3.34 -1.63 -5.35
N VAL A 108 -3.56 -1.66 -4.03
CA VAL A 108 -3.56 -0.44 -3.19
C VAL A 108 -2.19 0.25 -3.26
N TYR A 109 -1.11 -0.49 -3.05
CA TYR A 109 0.24 0.08 -2.99
C TYR A 109 0.77 0.51 -4.36
N THR A 110 0.41 -0.20 -5.43
CA THR A 110 0.69 0.23 -6.81
C THR A 110 -0.02 1.54 -7.13
N HIS A 111 -1.30 1.69 -6.77
CA HIS A 111 -2.00 2.96 -6.96
C HIS A 111 -1.38 4.11 -6.16
N LEU A 112 -0.94 3.86 -4.91
CA LEU A 112 -0.22 4.87 -4.12
C LEU A 112 1.08 5.30 -4.82
N ALA A 113 1.84 4.35 -5.37
CA ALA A 113 3.05 4.65 -6.11
C ALA A 113 2.76 5.49 -7.37
N HIS A 114 1.70 5.18 -8.10
CA HIS A 114 1.25 6.02 -9.22
C HIS A 114 0.90 7.45 -8.77
N CYS A 115 0.16 7.61 -7.68
CA CYS A 115 -0.16 8.92 -7.12
C CYS A 115 1.11 9.70 -6.73
N ALA A 116 2.07 9.04 -6.09
CA ALA A 116 3.34 9.66 -5.71
C ALA A 116 4.18 10.07 -6.93
N THR A 117 4.26 9.23 -7.97
CA THR A 117 4.92 9.59 -9.24
C THR A 117 4.21 10.74 -9.95
N MET A 118 2.88 10.80 -9.92
CA MET A 118 2.14 11.96 -10.43
C MET A 118 2.48 13.23 -9.64
N LEU A 119 2.61 13.15 -8.32
CA LEU A 119 3.04 14.27 -7.49
C LEU A 119 4.44 14.76 -7.86
N GLU A 120 5.39 13.85 -8.08
CA GLU A 120 6.75 14.18 -8.53
C GLU A 120 6.75 14.95 -9.85
N LYS A 121 5.86 14.55 -10.78
CA LYS A 121 5.76 15.15 -12.10
C LYS A 121 5.06 16.51 -12.08
N GLU A 122 3.91 16.60 -11.41
CA GLU A 122 3.04 17.78 -11.46
C GLU A 122 3.43 18.83 -10.42
N MET A 123 4.03 18.42 -9.30
CA MET A 123 4.45 19.29 -8.20
C MET A 123 5.87 18.96 -7.70
N PRO A 124 6.90 19.07 -8.55
CA PRO A 124 8.27 18.65 -8.21
C PRO A 124 8.85 19.36 -6.97
N GLY A 125 8.47 20.62 -6.74
CA GLY A 125 8.87 21.36 -5.55
C GLY A 125 8.29 20.77 -4.25
N MET A 126 7.05 20.27 -4.29
CA MET A 126 6.40 19.60 -3.17
C MET A 126 7.05 18.24 -2.91
N ALA A 127 7.24 17.44 -3.96
CA ALA A 127 7.89 16.14 -3.85
C ALA A 127 9.31 16.26 -3.25
N ASN A 128 10.11 17.22 -3.70
CA ASN A 128 11.44 17.47 -3.12
C ASN A 128 11.37 17.92 -1.65
N ALA A 129 10.37 18.73 -1.29
CA ALA A 129 10.15 19.12 0.10
C ALA A 129 9.81 17.92 1.00
N ILE A 130 8.99 16.98 0.50
CA ILE A 130 8.68 15.71 1.19
C ILE A 130 9.92 14.84 1.31
N LEU A 131 10.62 14.58 0.20
CA LEU A 131 11.82 13.74 0.18
C LEU A 131 12.95 14.29 1.07
N SER A 132 13.08 15.61 1.20
CA SER A 132 14.05 16.25 2.09
C SER A 132 13.59 16.37 3.55
N GLY A 133 12.37 15.93 3.88
CA GLY A 133 11.81 15.99 5.23
C GLY A 133 11.39 17.40 5.67
N LYS A 134 11.26 18.35 4.74
CA LYS A 134 10.75 19.70 5.03
C LYS A 134 9.22 19.71 5.21
N ILE A 135 8.55 18.73 4.62
CA ILE A 135 7.10 18.48 4.74
C ILE A 135 6.93 17.01 5.11
N ASP A 136 6.17 16.73 6.17
CA ASP A 136 5.76 15.36 6.50
C ASP A 136 4.33 15.13 5.98
N PRO A 137 4.13 14.30 4.94
CA PRO A 137 2.81 14.00 4.41
C PRO A 137 1.96 13.14 5.36
N ARG A 138 2.54 12.63 6.46
CA ARG A 138 1.86 11.76 7.43
C ARG A 138 1.07 12.53 8.51
N GLY A 139 1.15 13.86 8.51
CA GLY A 139 0.54 14.71 9.54
C GLY A 139 1.36 14.72 10.83
N ALA A 140 1.41 15.89 11.50
CA ALA A 140 2.00 16.05 12.82
C ALA A 140 1.09 15.52 13.92
#